data_AF-A0A2W7G154-F1
#
_entry.id   AF-A0A2W7G154-F1
#
_cell.length_a   1.000
_cell.length_b   1.000
_cell.length_c   1.000
_cell.angle_alpha   90.00
_cell.angle_beta   90.00
_cell.angle_gamma   90.00
#
_symmetry.space_group_name_H-M   'P 1'
#
loop_
_entity.id
_entity.type
_entity.pdbx_description
1 polymer ?
#
loop_
_entity_poly.entity_id
_entity_poly.type
_entity_poly.pdbx_seq_one_letter_code
_entity_poly.pdbx_strand_id
1 'polypeptide(L)'
;MKLKSLLLVGTTSLISVISPLIVSCETKVKNESKPNDHSKPMNDSNSNNSNNNSNVKVNNNNEEMQLKEINEQLIASKKKVSEYEKELSQLKEIEQKNFKEKEEAEKKYENNDPSMTEEQFKKIYDKWLESYDNYHNLDFEKQKIEKGLIPFLEKKIEELTKKLNKN
;
A
#
# COMPACT_ATOMS: atom_id res chain seq x y z
N MET A 1 -40.22 -44.75 -3.58
CA MET A 1 -41.07 -43.54 -3.58
C MET A 1 -40.19 -42.29 -3.61
N LYS A 2 -40.51 -41.37 -4.53
CA LYS A 2 -40.32 -39.90 -4.52
C LYS A 2 -38.90 -39.32 -4.38
N LEU A 3 -38.39 -38.86 -5.52
CA LEU A 3 -37.50 -37.70 -5.67
C LEU A 3 -38.07 -36.47 -4.94
N LYS A 4 -37.19 -35.72 -4.29
CA LYS A 4 -37.35 -34.27 -4.12
C LYS A 4 -36.02 -33.59 -4.39
N SER A 5 -35.93 -32.95 -5.55
CA SER A 5 -35.01 -31.83 -5.77
C SER A 5 -35.32 -30.71 -4.78
N LEU A 6 -34.29 -30.07 -4.25
CA LEU A 6 -34.39 -28.67 -3.84
C LEU A 6 -33.23 -27.89 -4.44
N LEU A 7 -33.63 -26.92 -5.26
CA LEU A 7 -32.83 -25.97 -6.02
C LEU A 7 -32.32 -24.83 -5.13
N LEU A 8 -31.16 -24.28 -5.53
CA LEU A 8 -30.68 -22.89 -5.38
C LEU A 8 -30.48 -22.38 -3.94
N VAL A 9 -29.43 -21.60 -3.62
CA VAL A 9 -29.11 -20.28 -4.20
C VAL A 9 -27.59 -20.06 -4.14
N GLY A 10 -27.01 -19.61 -5.25
CA GLY A 10 -25.63 -19.12 -5.31
C GLY A 10 -25.47 -17.81 -4.54
N THR A 11 -24.49 -17.76 -3.65
CA THR A 11 -24.08 -16.53 -2.98
C THR A 11 -22.91 -15.92 -3.77
N THR A 12 -23.23 -15.14 -4.79
CA THR A 12 -22.30 -14.13 -5.30
C THR A 12 -22.14 -13.07 -4.22
N SER A 13 -21.13 -13.21 -3.36
CA SER A 13 -20.77 -12.14 -2.42
C SER A 13 -20.12 -11.00 -3.21
N LEU A 14 -20.94 -9.98 -3.44
CA LEU A 14 -20.61 -8.69 -3.99
C LEU A 14 -19.63 -8.02 -3.01
N ILE A 15 -18.31 -8.16 -3.21
CA ILE A 15 -17.35 -7.30 -2.51
C ILE A 15 -17.43 -5.93 -3.17
N SER A 16 -18.22 -5.09 -2.51
CA SER A 16 -18.41 -3.68 -2.78
C SER A 16 -17.06 -2.95 -2.85
N VAL A 17 -16.98 -2.06 -3.83
CA VAL A 17 -15.88 -1.15 -4.12
C VAL A 17 -15.59 -0.30 -2.88
N ILE A 18 -14.47 -0.54 -2.21
CA ILE A 18 -13.94 0.39 -1.21
C ILE A 18 -13.14 1.45 -1.97
N SER A 19 -13.75 2.61 -2.18
CA SER A 19 -13.03 3.81 -2.60
C SER A 19 -12.16 4.31 -1.43
N PRO A 20 -10.85 4.52 -1.60
CA PRO A 20 -10.07 5.24 -0.61
C PRO A 20 -10.40 6.73 -0.68
N LEU A 21 -11.19 7.22 0.27
CA LEU A 21 -11.31 8.63 0.60
C LEU A 21 -9.94 9.14 1.06
N ILE A 22 -9.29 9.94 0.22
CA ILE A 22 -8.09 10.70 0.55
C ILE A 22 -8.52 11.80 1.53
N VAL A 23 -8.28 11.61 2.82
CA VAL A 23 -8.31 12.70 3.80
C VAL A 23 -6.98 13.44 3.71
N SER A 24 -7.00 14.58 3.02
CA SER A 24 -5.90 15.55 3.03
C SER A 24 -5.92 16.31 4.35
N CYS A 25 -5.00 16.00 5.27
CA CYS A 25 -4.74 16.83 6.44
C CYS A 25 -3.83 18.00 6.04
N GLU A 26 -4.42 19.05 5.46
CA GLU A 26 -3.78 20.37 5.39
C GLU A 26 -3.73 20.98 6.79
N THR A 27 -2.55 20.94 7.42
CA THR A 27 -2.33 21.71 8.66
C THR A 27 -1.86 23.11 8.27
N LYS A 28 -2.79 24.06 8.28
CA LYS A 28 -2.50 25.50 8.34
C LYS A 28 -1.84 25.83 9.68
N VAL A 29 -0.57 26.20 9.70
CA VAL A 29 0.01 26.96 10.81
C VAL A 29 -0.03 28.45 10.45
N LYS A 30 -0.88 29.17 11.19
CA LYS A 30 -1.04 30.62 11.15
C LYS A 30 0.19 31.30 11.78
N ASN A 31 0.57 32.44 11.19
CA ASN A 31 1.43 33.47 11.78
C ASN A 31 0.81 34.07 13.03
N GLU A 32 1.58 34.18 14.12
CA GLU A 32 1.49 35.21 15.19
C GLU A 32 2.91 35.32 15.81
N SER A 33 3.74 36.26 15.34
CA SER A 33 4.03 37.58 15.93
C SER A 33 4.64 37.57 17.33
N LYS A 34 5.88 38.10 17.46
CA LYS A 34 6.21 39.13 18.48
C LYS A 34 7.44 39.97 18.09
N PRO A 35 7.51 41.24 18.55
CA PRO A 35 8.34 42.31 17.98
C PRO A 35 9.51 42.78 18.89
N ASN A 36 10.43 43.53 18.27
CA ASN A 36 11.38 44.55 18.77
C ASN A 36 12.81 44.27 18.27
N ASP A 37 13.69 45.23 18.04
CA ASP A 37 13.65 46.67 17.79
C ASP A 37 15.13 46.98 17.55
N HIS A 38 15.53 47.40 16.35
CA HIS A 38 16.73 48.22 16.18
C HIS A 38 16.65 49.03 14.90
N SER A 39 16.57 50.32 15.14
CA SER A 39 16.40 51.45 14.25
C SER A 39 17.64 51.78 13.40
N LYS A 40 17.37 51.93 12.08
CA LYS A 40 17.87 52.95 11.11
C LYS A 40 19.37 53.01 10.72
N PRO A 41 19.72 53.65 9.57
CA PRO A 41 18.89 54.45 8.64
C PRO A 41 19.00 54.09 7.14
N MET A 42 18.09 54.71 6.38
CA MET A 42 18.04 54.86 4.92
C MET A 42 19.39 55.14 4.26
N ASN A 43 19.56 54.63 3.05
CA ASN A 43 20.22 55.38 1.99
C ASN A 43 19.48 55.15 0.67
N ASP A 44 18.89 56.22 0.14
CA ASP A 44 18.37 56.27 -1.22
C ASP A 44 19.56 56.39 -2.17
N SER A 45 19.66 55.49 -3.15
CA SER A 45 20.41 55.76 -4.37
C SER A 45 19.74 55.03 -5.53
N ASN A 46 19.29 55.90 -6.44
CA ASN A 46 18.66 55.67 -7.72
C ASN A 46 19.61 54.96 -8.71
N SER A 47 19.03 54.45 -9.81
CA SER A 47 19.69 53.86 -10.99
C SER A 47 20.11 52.39 -10.83
N ASN A 48 19.76 51.43 -11.69
CA ASN A 48 19.57 51.51 -13.13
C ASN A 48 18.68 50.35 -13.60
N ASN A 49 17.97 50.62 -14.68
CA ASN A 49 17.22 49.65 -15.48
C ASN A 49 18.07 48.42 -15.83
N SER A 50 17.67 47.25 -15.34
CA SER A 50 18.04 45.96 -15.93
C SER A 50 16.76 45.18 -16.15
N ASN A 51 16.28 45.27 -17.39
CA ASN A 51 15.53 44.21 -18.04
C ASN A 51 16.36 42.93 -17.98
N ASN A 52 16.32 42.20 -16.86
CA ASN A 52 16.74 40.82 -16.83
C ASN A 52 15.54 39.95 -17.15
N ASN A 53 15.33 39.85 -18.45
CA ASN A 53 14.68 38.74 -19.12
C ASN A 53 15.51 37.47 -18.85
N SER A 54 15.52 36.97 -17.61
CA SER A 54 16.18 35.71 -17.29
C SER A 54 15.24 34.58 -17.70
N ASN A 55 15.43 34.14 -18.94
CA ASN A 55 14.96 32.88 -19.48
C ASN A 55 14.89 31.80 -18.39
N VAL A 56 13.66 31.31 -18.17
CA VAL A 56 13.34 30.08 -17.43
C VAL A 56 14.04 28.92 -18.14
N LYS A 57 15.27 28.59 -17.72
CA LYS A 57 16.05 27.45 -18.23
C LYS A 57 16.72 26.62 -17.12
N VAL A 58 16.23 26.74 -15.88
CA VAL A 58 16.75 26.00 -14.72
C VAL A 58 15.89 24.77 -14.36
N ASN A 59 14.72 24.59 -14.99
CA ASN A 59 13.75 23.57 -14.53
C ASN A 59 14.05 22.12 -15.00
N ASN A 60 14.68 21.93 -16.15
CA ASN A 60 14.81 20.59 -16.75
C ASN A 60 15.72 19.65 -15.94
N ASN A 61 16.83 20.14 -15.37
CA ASN A 61 17.74 19.30 -14.58
C ASN A 61 17.09 18.77 -13.29
N ASN A 62 16.17 19.51 -12.70
CA ASN A 62 15.45 19.10 -11.50
C ASN A 62 14.39 18.03 -11.83
N GLU A 63 13.68 18.20 -12.96
CA GLU A 63 12.67 17.25 -13.44
C GLU A 63 13.30 15.92 -13.86
N GLU A 64 14.48 15.93 -14.49
CA GLU A 64 15.25 14.71 -14.79
C GLU A 64 15.72 13.97 -13.53
N MET A 65 16.18 14.70 -12.51
CA MET A 65 16.58 14.11 -11.23
C MET A 65 15.40 13.46 -10.51
N GLN A 66 14.24 14.12 -10.50
CA GLN A 66 12.99 13.56 -9.94
C GLN A 66 12.54 12.31 -10.72
N LEU A 67 12.65 12.32 -12.04
CA LEU A 67 12.30 11.17 -12.87
C LEU A 67 13.19 9.95 -12.54
N LYS A 68 14.48 10.18 -12.32
CA LYS A 68 15.40 9.12 -11.90
C LYS A 68 15.02 8.54 -10.54
N GLU A 69 14.75 9.40 -9.55
CA GLU A 69 14.36 8.97 -8.21
C GLU A 69 13.05 8.15 -8.22
N ILE A 70 12.04 8.59 -8.97
CA ILE A 70 10.76 7.88 -9.06
C ILE A 70 10.93 6.52 -9.77
N ASN A 71 11.80 6.44 -10.78
CA ASN A 71 12.14 5.17 -11.42
C ASN A 71 12.84 4.20 -10.45
N GLU A 72 13.76 4.69 -9.62
CA GLU A 72 14.41 3.87 -8.59
C GLU A 72 13.39 3.35 -7.57
N GLN A 73 12.44 4.19 -7.14
CA GLN A 73 11.32 3.79 -6.27
C GLN A 73 10.42 2.75 -6.94
N LEU A 74 10.15 2.87 -8.24
CA LEU A 74 9.35 1.90 -9.00
C LEU A 74 10.04 0.53 -9.06
N ILE A 75 11.35 0.52 -9.36
CA ILE A 75 12.15 -0.71 -9.40
C ILE A 75 12.17 -1.38 -8.03
N ALA A 76 12.42 -0.61 -6.97
CA ALA A 76 12.41 -1.11 -5.60
C ALA A 76 11.03 -1.70 -5.20
N SER A 77 9.94 -1.01 -5.56
CA SER A 77 8.57 -1.46 -5.30
C SER A 77 8.26 -2.77 -6.03
N LYS A 78 8.63 -2.88 -7.31
CA LYS A 78 8.46 -4.13 -8.10
C LYS A 78 9.27 -5.28 -7.53
N LYS A 79 10.51 -5.01 -7.08
CA LYS A 79 11.34 -6.01 -6.42
C LYS A 79 10.70 -6.51 -5.11
N LYS A 80 10.19 -5.59 -4.29
CA LYS A 80 9.52 -5.92 -3.03
C LYS A 80 8.26 -6.77 -3.25
N VAL A 81 7.47 -6.49 -4.30
CA VAL A 81 6.34 -7.34 -4.71
C VAL A 81 6.82 -8.76 -5.03
N SER A 82 7.91 -8.91 -5.79
CA SER A 82 8.47 -10.22 -6.13
C SER A 82 9.00 -10.97 -4.89
N GLU A 83 9.57 -10.27 -3.91
CA GLU A 83 9.98 -10.86 -2.63
C GLU A 83 8.76 -11.39 -1.86
N TYR A 84 7.69 -10.60 -1.76
CA TYR A 84 6.43 -11.02 -1.14
C TYR A 84 5.77 -12.20 -1.87
N GLU A 85 5.83 -12.28 -3.19
CA GLU A 85 5.29 -13.44 -3.94
C GLU A 85 5.98 -14.76 -3.57
N LYS A 86 7.30 -14.72 -3.38
CA LYS A 86 8.07 -15.92 -2.97
C LYS A 86 7.68 -16.35 -1.57
N GLU A 87 7.58 -15.41 -0.64
CA GLU A 87 7.20 -15.67 0.74
C GLU A 87 5.75 -16.15 0.85
N LEU A 88 4.82 -15.54 0.10
CA LEU A 88 3.43 -15.99 0.01
C LEU A 88 3.30 -17.42 -0.53
N SER A 89 4.15 -17.83 -1.47
CA SER A 89 4.16 -19.21 -1.94
C SER A 89 4.46 -20.19 -0.82
N GLN A 90 5.41 -19.87 0.06
CA GLN A 90 5.78 -20.70 1.20
C GLN A 90 4.69 -20.68 2.28
N LEU A 91 4.18 -19.49 2.62
CA LEU A 91 3.11 -19.33 3.61
C LEU A 91 1.82 -20.04 3.17
N LYS A 92 1.50 -20.04 1.87
CA LYS A 92 0.34 -20.75 1.34
C LYS A 92 0.42 -22.25 1.56
N GLU A 93 1.59 -22.86 1.40
CA GLU A 93 1.78 -24.28 1.67
C GLU A 93 1.62 -24.59 3.17
N ILE A 94 2.13 -23.72 4.04
CA ILE A 94 2.01 -23.85 5.50
C ILE A 94 0.55 -23.69 5.94
N GLU A 95 -0.14 -22.66 5.47
CA GLU A 95 -1.54 -22.39 5.78
C GLU A 95 -2.42 -23.57 5.33
N GLN A 96 -2.25 -24.06 4.09
CA GLN A 96 -3.01 -25.21 3.59
C GLN A 96 -2.77 -26.49 4.38
N LYS A 97 -1.53 -26.71 4.84
CA LYS A 97 -1.20 -27.86 5.69
C LYS A 97 -1.89 -27.74 7.04
N ASN A 98 -1.78 -26.57 7.69
CA ASN A 98 -2.41 -26.33 8.99
C ASN A 98 -3.94 -26.36 8.91
N PHE A 99 -4.52 -25.90 7.79
CA PHE A 99 -5.97 -25.98 7.55
C PHE A 99 -6.45 -27.43 7.50
N LYS A 100 -5.74 -28.31 6.77
CA LYS A 100 -6.06 -29.74 6.75
C LYS A 100 -5.93 -30.40 8.12
N GLU A 101 -4.85 -30.09 8.85
CA GLU A 101 -4.67 -30.55 10.24
C GLU A 101 -5.85 -30.10 11.13
N LYS A 102 -6.32 -28.86 10.96
CA LYS A 102 -7.49 -28.32 11.65
C LYS A 102 -8.78 -29.05 11.28
N GLU A 103 -9.05 -29.30 9.99
CA GLU A 103 -10.25 -30.02 9.55
C GLU A 103 -10.30 -31.46 10.09
N GLU A 104 -9.15 -32.15 10.12
CA GLU A 104 -9.06 -33.49 10.71
C GLU A 104 -9.28 -33.46 12.22
N ALA A 105 -8.73 -32.46 12.91
CA ALA A 105 -8.91 -32.30 14.33
C ALA A 105 -10.37 -31.96 14.70
N GLU A 106 -11.02 -31.10 13.93
CA GLU A 106 -12.43 -30.72 14.09
C GLU A 106 -13.34 -31.95 13.97
N LYS A 107 -13.14 -32.79 12.95
CA LYS A 107 -13.89 -34.04 12.82
C LYS A 107 -13.73 -34.98 14.01
N LYS A 108 -12.51 -35.11 14.55
CA LYS A 108 -12.27 -35.95 15.74
C LYS A 108 -12.94 -35.37 16.97
N TYR A 109 -12.85 -34.06 17.16
CA TYR A 109 -13.45 -33.35 18.28
C TYR A 109 -14.99 -33.44 18.26
N GLU A 110 -15.62 -33.18 17.11
CA GLU A 110 -17.08 -33.27 16.94
C GLU A 110 -17.63 -34.69 17.17
N ASN A 111 -16.84 -35.71 16.82
CA ASN A 111 -17.19 -37.12 17.06
C ASN A 111 -16.86 -37.61 18.48
N ASN A 112 -16.40 -36.74 19.39
CA ASN A 112 -15.94 -37.09 20.73
C ASN A 112 -14.89 -38.21 20.74
N ASP A 113 -13.96 -38.19 19.77
CA ASP A 113 -12.87 -39.15 19.71
C ASP A 113 -11.95 -38.98 20.94
N PRO A 114 -11.71 -40.03 21.74
CA PRO A 114 -10.91 -39.94 22.97
C PRO A 114 -9.44 -39.56 22.70
N SER A 115 -8.97 -39.63 21.45
CA SER A 115 -7.65 -39.18 21.04
C SER A 115 -7.55 -37.66 20.82
N MET A 116 -8.65 -36.92 20.90
CA MET A 116 -8.71 -35.47 20.69
C MET A 116 -9.30 -34.75 21.90
N THR A 117 -8.44 -34.12 22.70
CA THR A 117 -8.87 -33.26 23.80
C THR A 117 -9.15 -31.83 23.33
N GLU A 118 -9.93 -31.08 24.11
CA GLU A 118 -10.19 -29.66 23.85
C GLU A 118 -8.88 -28.85 23.77
N GLU A 119 -7.91 -29.12 24.65
CA GLU A 119 -6.60 -28.46 24.61
C GLU A 119 -5.80 -28.78 23.34
N GLN A 120 -5.86 -30.02 22.84
CA GLN A 120 -5.21 -30.42 21.60
C GLN A 120 -5.86 -29.74 20.39
N PHE A 121 -7.19 -29.75 20.34
CA PHE A 121 -7.94 -29.08 19.29
C PHE A 121 -7.63 -27.58 19.26
N LYS A 122 -7.65 -26.93 20.43
CA LYS A 122 -7.32 -25.50 20.56
C LYS A 122 -5.92 -25.17 20.03
N LYS A 123 -4.90 -25.97 20.38
CA LYS A 123 -3.53 -25.76 19.86
C LYS A 123 -3.45 -25.85 18.34
N ILE A 124 -4.19 -26.79 17.73
CA ILE A 124 -4.23 -26.94 16.27
C ILE A 124 -4.95 -25.74 15.64
N TYR A 125 -6.04 -25.29 16.25
CA TYR A 125 -6.79 -24.12 15.79
C TYR A 125 -5.95 -22.84 15.87
N ASP A 126 -5.29 -22.58 17.00
CA ASP A 126 -4.42 -21.41 17.20
C ASP A 126 -3.27 -21.39 16.18
N LYS A 127 -2.68 -22.56 15.88
CA LYS A 127 -1.64 -22.72 14.86
C LYS A 127 -2.15 -22.42 13.45
N TRP A 128 -3.35 -22.86 13.11
CA TRP A 128 -3.98 -22.52 11.83
C TRP A 128 -4.25 -21.02 11.73
N LEU A 129 -4.81 -20.42 12.79
CA LEU A 129 -5.10 -18.99 12.84
C LEU A 129 -3.85 -18.13 12.63
N GLU A 130 -2.74 -18.47 13.29
CA GLU A 130 -1.45 -17.80 13.09
C GLU A 130 -0.98 -17.89 11.63
N SER A 131 -1.06 -19.08 11.01
CA SER A 131 -0.69 -19.22 9.60
C SER A 131 -1.61 -18.47 8.63
N TYR A 132 -2.90 -18.41 8.95
CA TYR A 132 -3.90 -17.65 8.19
C TYR A 132 -3.59 -16.15 8.23
N ASP A 133 -3.40 -15.61 9.43
CA ASP A 133 -3.09 -14.20 9.63
C ASP A 133 -1.78 -13.80 8.96
N ASN A 134 -0.73 -14.63 9.08
CA ASN A 134 0.55 -14.37 8.43
C ASN A 134 0.43 -14.30 6.90
N TYR A 135 -0.28 -15.27 6.29
CA TYR A 135 -0.51 -15.27 4.85
C TYR A 135 -1.31 -14.06 4.39
N HIS A 136 -2.45 -13.78 5.04
CA HIS A 136 -3.34 -12.72 4.61
C HIS A 136 -2.81 -11.32 4.88
N ASN A 137 -2.05 -11.11 5.96
CA ASN A 137 -1.38 -9.84 6.21
C ASN A 137 -0.33 -9.54 5.14
N LEU A 138 0.46 -10.55 4.74
CA LEU A 138 1.47 -10.36 3.70
C LEU A 138 0.85 -10.13 2.33
N ASP A 139 -0.24 -10.84 1.99
CA ASP A 139 -0.97 -10.60 0.74
C ASP A 139 -1.56 -9.18 0.71
N PHE A 140 -2.08 -8.70 1.83
CA PHE A 140 -2.58 -7.35 1.94
C PHE A 140 -1.49 -6.29 1.71
N GLU A 141 -0.32 -6.45 2.34
CA GLU A 141 0.83 -5.55 2.11
C GLU A 141 1.35 -5.61 0.67
N LYS A 142 1.37 -6.80 0.06
CA LYS A 142 1.67 -6.95 -1.37
C LYS A 142 0.69 -6.15 -2.21
N GLN A 143 -0.62 -6.31 -1.97
CA GLN A 143 -1.66 -5.63 -2.76
C GLN A 143 -1.60 -4.10 -2.62
N LYS A 144 -1.24 -3.56 -1.45
CA LYS A 144 -1.01 -2.10 -1.29
C LYS A 144 0.05 -1.57 -2.24
N ILE A 145 1.16 -2.31 -2.39
CA ILE A 145 2.25 -1.91 -3.27
C ILE A 145 1.84 -2.13 -4.73
N GLU A 146 1.34 -3.33 -5.04
CA GLU A 146 1.03 -3.77 -6.40
C GLU A 146 -0.10 -2.97 -7.05
N LYS A 147 -1.19 -2.71 -6.30
CA LYS A 147 -2.39 -2.04 -6.82
C LYS A 147 -2.46 -0.55 -6.46
N GLY A 148 -1.66 -0.10 -5.50
CA GLY A 148 -1.63 1.29 -5.04
C GLY A 148 -0.37 2.02 -5.52
N LEU A 149 0.76 1.67 -4.93
CA LEU A 149 2.01 2.42 -5.13
C LEU A 149 2.56 2.32 -6.55
N ILE A 150 2.61 1.13 -7.14
CA ILE A 150 3.17 0.94 -8.49
C ILE A 150 2.39 1.75 -9.54
N PRO A 151 1.04 1.64 -9.64
CA PRO A 151 0.28 2.46 -10.60
C PRO A 151 0.44 3.96 -10.37
N PHE A 152 0.54 4.40 -9.11
CA PHE A 152 0.80 5.80 -8.79
C PHE A 152 2.16 6.27 -9.32
N LEU A 153 3.22 5.50 -9.11
CA LEU A 153 4.57 5.82 -9.60
C LEU A 153 4.64 5.82 -11.13
N GLU A 154 4.01 4.83 -11.78
CA GLU A 154 3.96 4.73 -13.24
C GLU A 154 3.26 5.95 -13.87
N LYS A 155 2.12 6.38 -13.30
CA LYS A 155 1.43 7.60 -13.72
C LYS A 155 2.31 8.84 -13.55
N LYS A 156 3.03 8.95 -12.44
CA LYS A 156 3.93 10.09 -12.17
C LYS A 156 5.11 10.14 -13.16
N ILE A 157 5.67 8.99 -13.52
CA ILE A 157 6.70 8.87 -14.56
C ILE A 157 6.15 9.35 -15.90
N GLU A 158 4.95 8.91 -16.28
CA GLU A 158 4.30 9.33 -17.53
C GLU A 158 4.09 10.85 -17.58
N GLU A 159 3.59 11.44 -16.50
CA GLU A 159 3.36 12.89 -16.40
C GLU A 159 4.67 13.70 -16.50
N LEU A 160 5.72 13.28 -15.80
CA LEU A 160 7.02 13.97 -15.85
C LEU A 160 7.69 13.82 -17.22
N THR A 161 7.62 12.63 -17.82
CA THR A 161 8.17 12.39 -19.17
C THR A 161 7.48 13.28 -20.21
N LYS A 162 6.14 13.45 -20.11
CA LYS A 162 5.40 14.35 -20.99
C LYS A 162 5.78 15.83 -20.81
N LYS A 163 6.12 16.26 -19.59
CA LYS A 163 6.58 17.63 -19.32
C LYS A 163 7.95 17.89 -19.91
N LEU A 164 8.90 16.97 -19.68
CA LEU A 164 10.25 17.05 -20.23
C LEU A 164 10.25 17.11 -21.76
N ASN A 165 9.40 16.32 -22.44
CA ASN A 165 9.32 16.32 -23.90
C ASN A 165 8.61 17.54 -24.51
N LYS A 166 7.99 18.40 -23.70
CA LYS A 166 7.32 19.64 -24.15
C LYS A 166 8.22 20.88 -24.01
N ASN A 167 9.32 20.77 -23.25
CA ASN A 167 10.31 21.83 -23.05
C ASN A 167 11.50 21.67 -24.01
#